data_AF-A0A7J4LZH0-F1
#
_entry.id   AF-A0A7J4LZH0-F1
#
_cell.length_a   1.000
_cell.length_b   1.000
_cell.length_c   1.000
_cell.angle_alpha   90.00
_cell.angle_beta   90.00
_cell.angle_gamma   90.00
#
_symmetry.space_group_name_H-M   'P 1'
#
loop_
_entity.id
_entity.type
_entity.pdbx_description
1 polymer ?
#
loop_
_entity_poly.entity_id
_entity_poly.type
_entity_poly.pdbx_seq_one_letter_code
_entity_poly.pdbx_strand_id
1 'polypeptide(L)'
;MLYDYVALLLFAAFAIFIPASFILASKLLRKRGRGNPVRNAPYESGEETIGRSRDIENEYLPYFMLFLPFEIVIAILIIWSSNVRQLDYGTNIAFIILGIFATAMSLIGYKIAKND
;
A
#
# COMPACT_ATOMS: atom_id res chain seq x y z
N MET A 1 2.88 -6.33 27.95
CA MET A 1 2.00 -7.04 27.00
C MET A 1 0.64 -6.34 26.85
N LEU A 2 -0.34 -6.51 27.75
CA LEU A 2 -1.68 -5.89 27.56
C LEU A 2 -1.63 -4.35 27.51
N TYR A 3 -0.87 -3.73 28.40
CA TYR A 3 -0.70 -2.27 28.43
C TYR A 3 -0.12 -1.71 27.12
N ASP A 4 0.80 -2.43 26.47
CA ASP A 4 1.41 -2.01 25.21
C ASP A 4 0.38 -1.99 24.08
N TYR A 5 -0.49 -3.02 24.02
CA TYR A 5 -1.59 -3.06 23.05
C TYR A 5 -2.65 -1.99 23.33
N VAL A 6 -2.97 -1.72 24.60
CA VAL A 6 -3.87 -0.62 24.97
C VAL A 6 -3.28 0.73 24.55
N ALA A 7 -1.99 0.95 24.80
CA ALA A 7 -1.29 2.16 24.37
C ALA A 7 -1.29 2.31 22.85
N LEU A 8 -1.04 1.22 22.11
CA LEU A 8 -1.09 1.20 20.65
C LEU A 8 -2.50 1.52 20.11
N LEU A 9 -3.54 0.94 20.71
CA LEU A 9 -4.93 1.22 20.32
C LEU A 9 -5.33 2.66 20.60
N LEU A 10 -4.94 3.21 21.75
CA LEU A 10 -5.15 4.62 22.06
C LEU A 10 -4.41 5.51 21.05
N PHE A 11 -3.15 5.19 20.73
CA PHE A 11 -2.39 5.92 19.73
C PHE A 11 -3.06 5.88 18.34
N ALA A 12 -3.50 4.71 17.88
CA ALA A 12 -4.22 4.57 16.62
C ALA A 12 -5.54 5.36 16.62
N ALA A 13 -6.28 5.35 17.73
CA ALA A 13 -7.50 6.14 17.89
C ALA A 13 -7.21 7.64 17.78
N PHE A 14 -6.16 8.14 18.44
CA PHE A 14 -5.73 9.54 18.32
C PHE A 14 -5.26 9.89 16.90
N ALA A 15 -4.51 9.00 16.25
CA ALA A 15 -4.01 9.20 14.89
C ALA A 15 -5.14 9.34 13.86
N ILE A 16 -6.28 8.69 14.08
CA ILE A 16 -7.49 8.84 13.25
C ILE A 16 -8.33 10.05 13.70
N PHE A 17 -8.48 10.22 15.02
CA PHE A 17 -9.31 11.27 15.60
C PHE A 17 -8.83 12.67 15.22
N ILE A 18 -7.52 12.93 15.26
CA ILE A 18 -6.98 14.27 15.00
C ILE A 18 -7.30 14.73 13.57
N PRO A 19 -6.96 14.00 12.48
CA PRO A 19 -7.36 14.38 11.12
C PRO A 19 -8.88 14.49 10.95
N ALA A 20 -9.64 13.55 11.52
CA ALA A 20 -11.10 13.58 11.45
C ALA A 20 -11.67 14.84 12.11
N SER A 21 -11.12 15.26 13.26
CA SER A 21 -11.52 16.47 13.97
C SER A 21 -11.25 17.74 13.15
N PHE A 22 -10.13 17.80 12.43
CA PHE A 22 -9.81 18.91 11.54
C PHE A 22 -10.73 18.96 10.32
N ILE A 23 -11.03 17.82 9.69
CA ILE A 23 -12.00 17.76 8.58
C ILE A 23 -13.39 18.18 9.07
N LEU A 24 -13.81 17.73 10.25
CA LEU A 24 -15.10 18.09 10.85
C LEU A 24 -15.17 19.58 11.20
N ALA A 25 -14.14 20.12 11.85
CA ALA A 25 -14.03 21.54 12.18
C ALA A 25 -14.06 22.39 10.90
N SER A 26 -13.30 22.01 9.86
CA SER A 26 -13.34 22.67 8.55
C SER A 26 -14.75 22.66 7.96
N LYS A 27 -15.46 21.54 8.01
CA LYS A 27 -16.84 21.43 7.53
C LYS A 27 -17.83 22.29 8.32
N LEU A 28 -17.65 22.42 9.64
CA LEU A 28 -18.51 23.23 10.51
C LEU A 28 -18.25 24.73 10.36
N LEU A 29 -16.98 25.13 10.25
CA LEU A 29 -16.56 26.54 10.14
C LEU A 29 -16.66 27.09 8.71
N ARG A 30 -16.73 26.21 7.69
CA ARG A 30 -16.85 26.61 6.29
C ARG A 30 -18.13 27.43 6.06
N LYS A 31 -17.97 28.62 5.47
CA LYS A 31 -19.10 29.39 4.92
C LYS A 31 -19.80 28.55 3.85
N ARG A 32 -21.07 28.20 4.06
CA ARG A 32 -21.89 27.48 3.08
C ARG A 32 -22.20 28.38 1.88
N GLY A 33 -21.36 28.33 0.87
CA GLY A 33 -21.67 28.89 -0.45
C GLY A 33 -22.47 27.89 -1.30
N ARG A 34 -23.48 28.37 -2.04
CA ARG A 34 -24.21 27.56 -3.04
C ARG A 34 -23.19 26.87 -3.95
N GLY A 35 -23.35 25.57 -4.18
CA GLY A 35 -22.60 24.88 -5.22
C GLY A 35 -23.02 25.46 -6.56
N ASN A 36 -22.05 25.81 -7.41
CA ASN A 36 -22.32 26.11 -8.82
C ASN A 36 -21.64 25.04 -9.69
N PRO A 37 -22.07 24.86 -10.94
CA PRO A 37 -21.51 23.85 -11.84
C PRO A 37 -20.00 23.97 -11.99
N VAL A 38 -19.48 25.21 -12.03
CA VAL A 38 -18.05 25.51 -12.14
C VAL A 38 -17.24 24.97 -10.96
N ARG A 39 -17.69 25.16 -9.71
CA ARG A 39 -16.97 24.70 -8.51
C ARG A 39 -16.99 23.18 -8.34
N ASN A 40 -17.94 22.50 -8.99
CA ASN A 40 -18.10 21.06 -8.92
C ASN A 40 -17.58 20.34 -10.16
N ALA A 41 -17.11 21.08 -11.18
CA ALA A 41 -16.48 20.49 -12.35
C ALA A 41 -15.08 19.95 -11.98
N PRO A 42 -14.61 18.88 -12.64
CA PRO A 42 -13.20 18.48 -12.58
C PRO A 42 -12.29 19.65 -12.93
N TYR A 43 -11.13 19.71 -12.28
CA TYR A 43 -10.11 20.68 -12.65
C TYR A 43 -9.51 20.32 -14.02
N GLU A 44 -9.55 21.27 -14.95
CA GLU A 44 -8.94 21.20 -16.28
C GLU A 44 -7.89 22.30 -16.44
N SER A 45 -7.09 22.24 -17.50
CA SER A 45 -6.05 23.25 -17.80
C SER A 45 -6.61 24.60 -18.30
N GLY A 46 -7.84 24.97 -17.92
CA GLY A 46 -8.52 26.20 -18.33
C GLY A 46 -9.32 26.10 -19.63
N GLU A 47 -9.39 24.92 -20.23
CA GLU A 47 -10.14 24.63 -21.45
C GLU A 47 -11.40 23.82 -21.14
N GLU A 48 -12.36 23.81 -22.08
CA GLU A 48 -13.49 22.89 -21.99
C GLU A 48 -13.00 21.43 -22.09
N THR A 49 -13.62 20.53 -21.33
CA THR A 49 -13.29 19.10 -21.40
C THR A 49 -13.63 18.58 -22.80
N ILE A 50 -12.60 18.32 -23.58
CA ILE A 50 -12.70 17.74 -24.93
C ILE A 50 -12.17 16.30 -24.89
N GLY A 51 -12.98 15.36 -25.35
CA GLY A 51 -12.62 13.93 -25.41
C GLY A 51 -13.31 13.09 -24.34
N ARG A 52 -12.79 11.88 -24.12
CA ARG A 52 -13.25 10.96 -23.05
C ARG A 52 -12.15 10.86 -22.00
N SER A 53 -12.55 10.71 -20.74
CA SER A 53 -11.62 10.27 -19.68
C SER A 53 -10.94 9.00 -20.17
N ARG A 54 -9.60 8.98 -20.22
CA ARG A 54 -8.87 7.74 -20.45
C ARG A 54 -9.22 6.77 -19.34
N ASP A 55 -9.49 5.53 -19.70
CA ASP A 55 -9.56 4.44 -18.73
C ASP A 55 -8.19 4.27 -18.08
N ILE A 56 -8.17 3.87 -16.80
CA ILE A 56 -6.92 3.54 -16.10
C ILE A 56 -6.30 2.35 -16.85
N GLU A 57 -5.23 2.60 -17.58
CA GLU A 57 -4.49 1.56 -18.28
C GLU A 57 -3.94 0.57 -17.24
N ASN A 58 -4.02 -0.74 -17.50
CA ASN A 58 -3.59 -1.81 -16.59
C ASN A 58 -2.06 -1.86 -16.37
N GLU A 59 -1.34 -0.79 -16.71
CA GLU A 59 0.11 -0.65 -16.60
C GLU A 59 0.64 -0.91 -15.17
N TYR A 60 -0.21 -0.70 -14.16
CA TYR A 60 0.14 -0.95 -12.76
C TYR A 60 -0.02 -2.42 -12.34
N LEU A 61 -0.77 -3.23 -13.09
CA LEU A 61 -1.09 -4.61 -12.73
C LEU A 61 0.15 -5.52 -12.63
N PRO A 62 1.15 -5.43 -13.53
CA PRO A 62 2.40 -6.20 -13.39
C PRO A 62 3.12 -5.91 -12.06
N TYR A 63 3.08 -4.66 -11.56
CA TYR A 63 3.73 -4.32 -10.29
C TYR A 63 3.06 -4.99 -9.09
N PHE A 64 1.74 -5.20 -9.12
CA PHE A 64 1.07 -6.00 -8.10
C PHE A 64 1.52 -7.46 -8.12
N MET A 65 1.74 -8.02 -9.31
CA MET A 65 2.25 -9.39 -9.47
C MET A 65 3.70 -9.56 -8.99
N LEU A 66 4.48 -8.48 -8.94
CA LEU A 66 5.80 -8.46 -8.31
C LEU A 66 5.68 -8.30 -6.78
N PHE A 67 4.93 -7.30 -6.33
CA PHE A 67 4.87 -6.89 -4.93
C PHE A 67 4.25 -7.95 -4.03
N LEU A 68 3.12 -8.54 -4.42
CA LEU A 68 2.36 -9.43 -3.55
C LEU A 68 3.10 -10.74 -3.21
N PRO A 69 3.73 -11.46 -4.16
CA PRO A 69 4.53 -12.63 -3.82
C PRO A 69 5.77 -12.27 -2.98
N PHE A 70 6.39 -11.13 -3.27
CA PHE A 70 7.57 -10.67 -2.53
C PHE A 70 7.25 -10.39 -1.05
N GLU A 71 6.10 -9.77 -0.75
CA GLU A 71 5.61 -9.55 0.61
C GLU A 71 5.50 -10.86 1.41
N ILE A 72 4.97 -11.92 0.80
CA ILE A 72 4.86 -13.24 1.44
C ILE A 72 6.24 -13.81 1.76
N VAL A 73 7.20 -13.69 0.84
CA VAL A 73 8.58 -14.15 1.03
C VAL A 73 9.24 -13.41 2.18
N ILE A 74 9.09 -12.08 2.24
CA ILE A 74 9.65 -11.26 3.30
C ILE A 74 9.04 -11.62 4.66
N ALA A 75 7.73 -11.86 4.75
CA ALA A 75 7.10 -12.28 6.00
C ALA A 75 7.73 -13.58 6.55
N ILE A 76 7.99 -14.56 5.68
CA ILE A 76 8.67 -15.81 6.05
C ILE A 76 10.11 -15.53 6.51
N LEU A 77 10.85 -14.70 5.77
CA LEU A 77 12.24 -14.37 6.09
C LEU A 77 12.38 -13.59 7.40
N ILE A 78 11.41 -12.72 7.75
CA ILE A 78 11.40 -12.01 9.03
C ILE A 78 11.27 -13.00 10.19
N ILE A 79 10.33 -13.94 10.12
CA ILE A 79 10.15 -14.99 11.13
C ILE A 79 11.43 -15.83 11.25
N TRP A 80 12.01 -16.25 10.12
CA TRP A 80 13.26 -17.00 10.10
C TRP A 80 14.42 -16.20 10.73
N SER A 81 14.58 -14.92 10.39
CA SER A 81 15.67 -14.08 10.89
C SER A 81 15.71 -13.98 12.42
N SER A 82 14.53 -13.97 13.06
CA SER A 82 14.42 -13.93 14.52
C SER A 82 14.88 -15.23 15.20
N ASN A 83 14.93 -16.34 14.44
CA ASN A 83 15.27 -17.68 14.92
C ASN A 83 16.58 -18.24 14.36
N VAL A 84 17.31 -17.49 13.52
CA VAL A 84 18.49 -17.98 12.78
C VAL A 84 19.54 -18.66 13.67
N ARG A 85 19.73 -18.19 14.91
CA ARG A 85 20.70 -18.73 15.87
C ARG A 85 20.29 -20.06 16.49
N GLN A 86 19.01 -20.41 16.41
CA GLN A 86 18.43 -21.62 17.01
C GLN A 86 18.32 -22.77 16.00
N LEU A 87 18.48 -22.45 14.71
CA LEU A 87 18.41 -23.41 13.61
C LEU A 87 19.80 -23.90 13.24
N ASP A 88 19.87 -25.13 12.74
CA ASP A 88 21.11 -25.68 12.20
C ASP A 88 21.50 -24.98 10.89
N TYR A 89 22.77 -25.16 10.51
CA TYR A 89 23.32 -24.52 9.32
C TYR A 89 22.60 -24.95 8.02
N GLY A 90 22.17 -26.21 7.94
CA GLY A 90 21.45 -26.72 6.77
C GLY A 90 20.10 -26.04 6.58
N THR A 91 19.32 -25.92 7.66
CA THR A 91 18.02 -25.22 7.62
C THR A 91 18.19 -23.74 7.29
N ASN A 92 19.21 -23.07 7.86
CA ASN A 92 19.49 -21.67 7.55
C ASN A 92 19.83 -21.45 6.06
N ILE A 93 20.63 -22.34 5.47
CA ILE A 93 20.89 -22.30 4.02
C ILE A 93 19.60 -22.49 3.22
N ALA A 94 18.73 -23.43 3.62
CA ALA A 94 17.48 -23.69 2.91
C ALA A 94 16.57 -22.44 2.86
N PHE A 95 16.47 -21.69 3.97
CA PHE A 95 15.71 -20.43 4.00
C PHE A 95 16.33 -19.34 3.10
N ILE A 96 17.66 -19.24 3.06
CA ILE A 96 18.35 -18.30 2.15
C ILE A 96 18.06 -18.68 0.69
N ILE A 97 18.18 -19.96 0.34
CA ILE A 97 17.90 -20.45 -1.02
C ILE A 97 16.44 -20.20 -1.38
N LEU A 98 15.50 -20.47 -0.47
CA LEU A 98 14.08 -20.21 -0.67
C LEU A 98 13.81 -18.72 -0.92
N GLY A 99 14.43 -17.83 -0.13
CA GLY A 99 14.31 -16.38 -0.32
C GLY A 99 14.81 -15.91 -1.68
N ILE A 100 15.99 -16.37 -2.10
CA ILE A 100 16.58 -16.06 -3.42
C ILE A 100 15.68 -16.61 -4.53
N PHE A 101 15.29 -17.88 -4.44
CA PHE A 101 14.49 -18.55 -5.46
C PHE A 101 13.11 -17.90 -5.63
N ALA A 102 12.42 -17.62 -4.52
CA ALA A 102 11.10 -17.01 -4.57
C ALA A 102 11.16 -15.56 -5.09
N THR A 103 12.22 -14.81 -4.78
CA THR A 103 12.47 -13.49 -5.37
C THR A 103 12.71 -13.59 -6.87
N ALA A 104 13.52 -14.55 -7.33
CA ALA A 104 13.76 -14.79 -8.75
C ALA A 104 12.47 -15.17 -9.50
N MET A 105 11.63 -16.04 -8.91
CA MET A 105 10.33 -16.40 -9.47
C MET A 105 9.38 -15.20 -9.58
N SER A 106 9.36 -14.33 -8.56
CA SER A 106 8.56 -13.10 -8.58
C SER A 106 8.99 -12.16 -9.71
N LEU A 107 10.30 -12.00 -9.94
CA LEU A 107 10.84 -11.21 -11.06
C LEU A 107 10.50 -11.81 -12.43
N ILE A 108 10.51 -13.15 -12.56
CA ILE A 108 10.10 -13.83 -13.78
C ILE A 108 8.60 -13.62 -14.03
N GLY A 109 7.77 -13.79 -13.00
CA GLY A 109 6.33 -13.53 -13.07
C GLY A 109 6.02 -12.10 -13.51
N TYR A 110 6.71 -11.11 -12.94
CA TYR A 110 6.62 -9.72 -13.37
C TYR A 110 6.95 -9.54 -14.86
N LYS A 111 8.04 -10.15 -15.33
CA LYS A 111 8.47 -10.03 -16.72
C LYS A 111 7.46 -10.66 -17.69
N ILE A 112 6.85 -11.78 -17.33
CA ILE A 112 5.79 -12.42 -18.13
C ILE A 112 4.57 -11.49 -18.17
N ALA A 113 4.07 -11.09 -17.01
CA ALA A 113 2.88 -10.26 -16.89
C ALA A 113 2.98 -8.87 -17.56
N LYS A 114 4.21 -8.35 -17.73
CA LYS A 114 4.46 -7.09 -18.43
C LYS A 114 4.50 -7.23 -19.95
N ASN A 115 4.84 -8.42 -20.45
CA ASN A 115 4.99 -8.68 -21.88
C ASN A 115 3.71 -9.24 -22.53
N ASP A 116 2.71 -9.61 -21.72
CA ASP A 116 1.34 -9.93 -22.13
C ASP A 116 0.46 -8.66 -22.20
#